data_AF-A0A0N4W8H2-F1
#
_entry.id   AF-A0A0N4W8H2-F1
#
_cell.length_a   1.000
_cell.length_b   1.000
_cell.length_c   1.000
_cell.angle_alpha   90.00
_cell.angle_beta   90.00
_cell.angle_gamma   90.00
#
_symmetry.space_group_name_H-M   'P 1'
#
loop_
_entity.id
_entity.type
_entity.pdbx_description
1 polymer ?
#
loop_
_entity_poly.entity_id
_entity_poly.type
_entity_poly.pdbx_seq_one_letter_code
_entity_poly.pdbx_strand_id
1 'polypeptide(L)'
;MMSTGPAEKYFPQVKGLDMGEQLAPVLAVCSIGTVEEPVLERQPLMFCRDTDYYFIVTSSLFEMNECFRLMNEQSQCKTHTKDTT
;
A
#
# COMPACT_ATOMS: atom_id res chain seq x y z
N MET A 1 -26.99 24.30 -23.87
CA MET A 1 -27.73 24.70 -22.65
C MET A 1 -26.95 24.17 -21.45
N MET A 2 -26.39 25.08 -20.65
CA MET A 2 -25.67 24.75 -19.42
C MET A 2 -26.70 24.42 -18.34
N SER A 3 -26.75 23.17 -17.91
CA SER A 3 -27.56 22.76 -16.75
C SER A 3 -26.75 23.05 -15.49
N THR A 4 -26.99 24.21 -14.87
CA THR A 4 -26.49 24.54 -13.53
C THR A 4 -27.34 23.82 -12.48
N GLY A 5 -26.98 22.59 -12.15
CA GLY A 5 -27.43 21.92 -10.93
C GLY A 5 -26.70 22.47 -9.70
N PRO A 6 -27.24 22.32 -8.47
CA PRO A 6 -26.59 22.78 -7.25
C PRO A 6 -25.20 22.15 -7.13
N ALA A 7 -24.18 22.98 -6.89
CA ALA A 7 -22.77 22.60 -6.85
C ALA A 7 -22.57 21.26 -6.12
N GLU A 8 -22.07 20.26 -6.84
CA GLU A 8 -21.75 18.95 -6.29
C GLU A 8 -20.83 19.12 -5.09
N LYS A 9 -21.23 18.56 -3.94
CA LYS A 9 -20.37 18.53 -2.76
C LYS A 9 -19.21 17.59 -3.03
N TYR A 10 -18.03 18.16 -3.28
CA TYR A 10 -16.78 17.42 -3.31
C TYR A 10 -16.45 16.90 -1.90
N PHE A 11 -16.38 15.57 -1.75
CA PHE A 11 -15.88 14.94 -0.53
C PHE A 11 -14.45 14.47 -0.80
N PRO A 12 -13.42 15.08 -0.19
CA PRO A 12 -12.05 14.67 -0.40
C PRO A 12 -11.82 13.26 0.15
N GLN A 13 -11.05 12.45 -0.56
CA GLN A 13 -10.66 11.13 -0.07
C GLN A 13 -9.67 11.29 1.09
N VAL A 14 -10.06 10.82 2.27
CA VAL A 14 -9.28 10.98 3.52
C VAL A 14 -8.26 9.85 3.72
N LYS A 15 -8.44 8.71 3.04
CA LYS A 15 -7.58 7.53 3.14
C LYS A 15 -7.58 6.76 1.82
N GLY A 16 -6.40 6.31 1.39
CA GLY A 16 -6.21 5.67 0.08
C GLY A 16 -5.81 6.67 -1.00
N LEU A 17 -5.68 6.19 -2.23
CA LEU A 17 -5.36 6.98 -3.41
C LEU A 17 -6.59 7.03 -4.32
N ASP A 18 -6.77 8.15 -5.01
CA ASP A 18 -7.90 8.31 -5.91
C ASP A 18 -7.63 7.49 -7.17
N MET A 19 -8.46 6.47 -7.42
CA MET A 19 -8.29 5.55 -8.54
C MET A 19 -8.34 6.26 -9.91
N GLY A 20 -8.86 7.50 -9.98
CA GLY A 20 -8.87 8.32 -11.20
C GLY A 20 -7.59 9.12 -11.44
N GLU A 21 -6.69 9.23 -10.45
CA GLU A 21 -5.45 9.99 -10.59
C GLU A 21 -4.39 9.19 -11.35
N GLN A 22 -3.77 9.82 -12.36
CA GLN A 22 -2.72 9.20 -13.18
C GLN A 22 -1.51 8.73 -12.35
N LEU A 23 -1.24 9.38 -11.21
CA LEU A 23 -0.14 9.05 -10.31
C LEU A 23 -0.52 8.06 -9.21
N ALA A 24 -1.81 7.77 -8.99
CA ALA A 24 -2.24 6.85 -7.94
C ALA A 24 -1.58 5.46 -8.06
N PRO A 25 -1.43 4.84 -9.25
CA PRO A 25 -0.71 3.56 -9.35
C PRO A 25 0.76 3.68 -8.94
N VAL A 26 1.44 4.77 -9.29
CA VAL A 26 2.86 4.98 -8.96
C VAL A 26 3.04 5.23 -7.47
N LEU A 27 2.18 6.05 -6.87
CA LEU A 27 2.17 6.34 -5.44
C LEU A 27 1.80 5.11 -4.62
N ALA A 28 0.86 4.28 -5.09
CA ALA A 28 0.57 2.98 -4.49
C ALA A 28 1.83 2.12 -4.52
N VAL A 29 2.55 2.14 -5.64
CA VAL A 29 3.75 1.32 -5.79
C VAL A 29 4.88 1.73 -4.84
N CYS A 30 5.16 3.03 -4.76
CA CYS A 30 6.17 3.58 -3.86
C CYS A 30 5.78 3.41 -2.39
N SER A 31 4.50 3.62 -2.05
CA SER A 31 4.00 3.40 -0.70
C SER A 31 4.18 1.95 -0.30
N ILE A 32 3.83 0.98 -1.14
CA ILE A 32 4.02 -0.44 -0.86
C ILE A 32 5.51 -0.79 -0.62
N GLY A 33 6.44 -0.18 -1.36
CA GLY A 33 7.88 -0.51 -1.26
C GLY A 33 8.47 -0.45 0.15
N THR A 34 7.98 0.47 1.01
CA THR A 34 8.43 0.55 2.42
C THR A 34 7.98 -0.64 3.27
N VAL A 35 6.91 -1.34 2.89
CA VAL A 35 6.47 -2.59 3.57
C VAL A 35 7.31 -3.77 3.10
N GLU A 36 7.83 -3.72 1.87
CA GLU A 36 8.58 -4.82 1.24
C GLU A 36 10.03 -4.89 1.72
N GLU A 37 10.65 -3.75 2.03
CA GLU A 37 12.04 -3.64 2.48
C GLU A 37 12.44 -4.65 3.57
N PRO A 38 11.73 -4.77 4.73
CA PRO A 38 12.09 -5.73 5.77
C PRO A 38 11.87 -7.20 5.38
N VAL A 39 11.04 -7.48 4.37
CA VAL A 39 10.85 -8.84 3.83
C VAL A 39 12.00 -9.19 2.89
N LEU A 40 12.44 -8.24 2.06
CA LEU A 40 13.56 -8.42 1.14
C LEU A 40 14.90 -8.62 1.87
N GLU A 41 15.11 -7.94 3.00
CA GLU A 41 16.29 -8.13 3.86
C GLU A 41 16.44 -9.57 4.37
N ARG A 42 15.32 -10.30 4.53
CA ARG A 42 15.33 -11.70 4.97
C ARG A 42 15.63 -12.71 3.86
N GLN A 43 15.84 -12.25 2.63
CA GLN A 43 16.21 -13.08 1.47
C GLN A 43 15.29 -14.30 1.28
N PRO A 44 13.98 -14.10 1.04
CA PRO A 44 13.09 -15.19 0.70
C PRO A 44 13.57 -15.88 -0.58
N LEU A 45 13.26 -17.18 -0.72
CA LEU A 45 13.60 -17.96 -1.91
C LEU A 45 12.94 -17.38 -3.17
N MET A 46 11.74 -16.81 -3.03
CA MET A 46 11.05 -16.09 -4.09
C MET A 46 10.21 -14.98 -3.49
N PHE A 47 10.29 -13.79 -4.09
CA PHE A 47 9.43 -12.66 -3.80
C PHE A 47 8.82 -12.17 -5.11
N CYS A 48 7.50 -12.17 -5.20
CA CYS A 48 6.76 -11.64 -6.34
C CYS A 48 5.67 -10.70 -5.84
N ARG A 49 5.46 -9.64 -6.62
CA ARG A 49 4.59 -8.54 -6.25
C ARG A 49 3.68 -8.21 -7.43
N ASP A 50 2.39 -8.20 -7.15
CA ASP A 50 1.35 -7.58 -7.96
C ASP A 50 0.86 -6.31 -7.25
N THR A 51 0.03 -5.52 -7.93
CA THR A 51 -0.54 -4.26 -7.43
C THR A 51 -1.28 -4.46 -6.10
N ASP A 52 -1.94 -5.61 -5.92
CA ASP A 52 -2.75 -5.92 -4.73
C ASP A 52 -2.27 -7.13 -3.92
N TYR A 53 -1.33 -7.92 -4.44
CA TYR A 53 -0.95 -9.22 -3.86
C TYR A 53 0.56 -9.40 -3.77
N TYR A 54 1.01 -10.00 -2.66
CA TYR A 54 2.39 -10.48 -2.50
C TYR A 54 2.42 -12.00 -2.51
N PHE A 55 3.40 -12.56 -3.20
CA PHE A 55 3.71 -13.97 -3.19
C PHE A 55 5.12 -14.17 -2.65
N ILE A 56 5.22 -14.82 -1.49
CA ILE A 56 6.48 -15.05 -0.78
C ILE A 56 6.69 -16.55 -0.61
N VAL A 57 7.85 -17.03 -1.02
CA VAL A 57 8.29 -18.41 -0.80
C VAL A 57 9.54 -18.39 0.07
N THR A 58 9.53 -19.13 1.17
CA THR A 58 10.65 -19.27 2.12
C THR A 58 11.01 -20.74 2.31
N SER A 59 12.14 -21.00 2.97
CA SER A 59 12.61 -22.37 3.20
C SER A 59 11.84 -23.09 4.31
N SER A 60 11.25 -22.32 5.25
CA SER A 60 10.48 -22.85 6.36
C SER A 60 9.20 -22.06 6.63
N LEU A 61 8.23 -22.71 7.28
CA LEU A 61 6.99 -22.08 7.75
C LEU A 61 7.25 -20.96 8.77
N PHE A 62 8.31 -21.09 9.57
CA PHE A 62 8.70 -20.08 10.55
C PHE A 62 9.15 -18.78 9.86
N GLU A 63 10.02 -18.89 8.86
CA GLU A 63 10.45 -17.75 8.03
C GLU A 63 9.26 -17.09 7.32
N MET A 64 8.34 -17.91 6.78
CA MET A 64 7.13 -17.42 6.14
C MET A 64 6.28 -16.61 7.13
N ASN A 65 6.01 -17.16 8.32
CA ASN A 65 5.19 -16.53 9.34
C ASN A 65 5.79 -15.22 9.84
N GLU A 66 7.11 -15.15 9.97
CA GLU A 66 7.81 -13.92 10.31
C GLU A 66 7.72 -12.85 9.20
N CYS A 67 7.80 -13.24 7.93
CA CYS A 67 7.59 -12.30 6.82
C CYS A 67 6.16 -11.75 6.85
N PHE A 68 5.16 -12.60 7.11
CA PHE A 68 3.77 -12.16 7.30
C PHE A 68 3.60 -11.19 8.47
N ARG A 69 4.25 -11.47 9.60
CA ARG A 69 4.22 -10.59 10.78
C ARG A 69 4.78 -9.21 10.45
N LEU A 70 5.96 -9.15 9.83
CA LEU A 70 6.61 -7.90 9.45
C LEU A 70 5.76 -7.06 8.48
N MET A 71 5.19 -7.68 7.45
CA MET A 71 4.31 -6.96 6.51
C MET A 71 3.08 -6.38 7.22
N ASN A 72 2.50 -7.14 8.15
CA ASN A 72 1.30 -6.72 8.87
C ASN A 72 1.58 -5.63 9.93
N GLU A 73 2.78 -5.60 10.50
CA GLU A 73 3.22 -4.51 11.38
C GLU A 73 3.43 -3.22 10.58
N GLN A 74 4.11 -3.31 9.42
CA GLN A 74 4.38 -2.16 8.55
C GLN A 74 3.12 -1.60 7.88
N SER A 75 2.13 -2.44 7.56
CA SER A 75 0.86 -1.99 6.97
C SER A 75 0.03 -1.15 7.96
N GLN A 76 0.11 -1.48 9.26
CA GLN A 76 -0.61 -0.75 10.30
C GLN A 76 0.06 0.57 10.67
N CYS A 77 1.40 0.64 10.62
CA CYS A 77 2.16 1.87 10.89
C CYS A 77 1.82 3.02 9.92
N LYS A 78 1.44 2.70 8.68
CA LYS A 78 1.08 3.70 7.64
C LYS A 78 -0.26 4.41 7.88
N THR A 79 -1.01 4.04 8.91
CA THR A 79 -2.27 4.73 9.25
C THR A 79 -2.08 6.06 9.98
N HIS A 80 -0.84 6.44 10.34
CA HIS A 80 -0.54 7.63 11.14
C HIS A 80 0.55 8.51 10.50
N THR A 81 0.24 9.14 9.37
CA THR A 81 0.89 10.40 8.99
C THR A 81 -0.20 11.47 8.86
N LYS A 82 -0.70 11.86 10.03
CA LYS A 82 -1.36 13.16 10.21
C LYS A 82 -0.39 14.01 11.01
N ASP A 83 0.60 14.60 10.34
CA ASP A 83 1.37 15.69 10.92
C ASP A 83 1.38 16.86 9.93
N THR A 84 0.40 17.74 10.17
CA THR A 84 0.51 19.19 10.25
C THR A 84 1.48 19.87 9.28
N THR A 85 0.95 20.56 8.28
CA THR A 85 1.23 21.98 7.97
C THR A 85 0.08 22.55 7.15
#